data_AF-A0A6L9JVS0-F1
#
_entry.id   AF-A0A6L9JVS0-F1
#
_cell.length_a   1.000
_cell.length_b   1.000
_cell.length_c   1.000
_cell.angle_alpha   90.00
_cell.angle_beta   90.00
_cell.angle_gamma   90.00
#
_symmetry.space_group_name_H-M   'P 1'
#
loop_
_entity.id
_entity.type
_entity.pdbx_description
1 polymer ?
#
loop_
_entity_poly.entity_id
_entity_poly.type
_entity_poly.pdbx_seq_one_letter_code
_entity_poly.pdbx_strand_id
1 'polypeptide(L)'
;KMDVYAGGAVNVLVRIGDGQYLAHLLAYGNISIHKGNGSSRVRMLGGYNTHTQIGNGDGNWSGKGGFNVITQAGKGSISSVLLGGANALTKLGAGSLVAGMLGGANIISHLSEETETSNTTAIALGGASILTKKGTGHAQAVMGGGANVLTHIGDGNTTGVMLGGANILTKVGSGDSTGIMFGIGNVLTHVGDGLTLGVMAAAGNIFTKVGEGTSIAALTGTGNLFTHVGKGDVWALMGGAVNVFTKVGDGDALALMVAAGNVFTHIGDGTSVALMQAEGNIATKVGNGMTLAAMIGKANLFTHVGEGNTFAALIGGANVLTKVGNDQTAALMIGKANIYSHVGNGPSIGLFAGELNVMTKVGEGTTLAAMFGRA
;
A
#
# COMPACT_ATOMS: atom_id res chain seq x y z
N LYS A 1 18.06 10.45 -42.42
CA LYS A 1 18.83 10.17 -41.17
C LYS A 1 19.66 11.39 -40.84
N MET A 2 19.71 11.81 -39.58
CA MET A 2 20.60 12.86 -39.08
C MET A 2 21.53 12.25 -38.02
N ASP A 3 22.82 12.56 -38.09
CA ASP A 3 23.85 12.04 -37.19
C ASP A 3 24.84 13.15 -36.84
N VAL A 4 24.88 13.56 -35.58
CA VAL A 4 25.61 14.75 -35.13
C VAL A 4 26.46 14.45 -33.92
N TYR A 5 27.70 14.95 -33.97
CA TYR A 5 28.64 15.01 -32.85
C TYR A 5 29.00 16.47 -32.64
N ALA A 6 28.70 17.01 -31.46
CA ALA A 6 28.92 18.42 -31.15
C ALA A 6 29.52 18.58 -29.76
N GLY A 7 30.48 19.50 -29.62
CA GLY A 7 31.10 19.85 -28.35
C GLY A 7 31.38 21.35 -28.28
N GLY A 8 31.76 21.83 -27.10
CA GLY A 8 32.08 23.24 -26.88
C GLY A 8 31.44 23.80 -25.61
N ALA A 9 31.16 25.10 -25.59
CA ALA A 9 30.54 25.73 -24.43
C ALA A 9 29.04 25.41 -24.34
N VAL A 10 28.32 25.56 -25.46
CA VAL A 10 26.88 25.29 -25.57
C VAL A 10 26.58 24.64 -26.92
N ASN A 11 25.75 23.59 -26.91
CA ASN A 11 25.18 22.96 -28.09
C ASN A 11 23.68 23.26 -28.17
N VAL A 12 23.20 23.71 -29.34
CA VAL A 12 21.78 23.80 -29.66
C VAL A 12 21.55 23.05 -30.97
N LEU A 13 20.80 21.96 -30.90
CA LEU A 13 20.50 21.11 -32.05
C LEU A 13 18.99 20.99 -32.24
N VAL A 14 18.52 21.34 -33.43
CA VAL A 14 17.10 21.27 -33.80
C VAL A 14 16.97 20.45 -35.06
N ARG A 15 16.20 19.37 -34.99
CA ARG A 15 15.80 18.55 -36.13
C ARG A 15 14.31 18.72 -36.38
N ILE A 16 13.96 19.09 -37.61
CA ILE A 16 12.58 19.11 -38.11
C ILE A 16 12.47 18.13 -39.28
N GLY A 17 11.50 17.23 -39.23
CA GLY A 17 11.19 16.27 -40.30
C GLY A 17 11.35 14.81 -39.88
N ASP A 18 11.02 13.89 -40.79
CA ASP A 18 10.93 12.46 -40.47
C ASP A 18 12.26 11.71 -40.64
N GLY A 19 12.43 10.61 -39.93
CA GLY A 19 13.57 9.71 -39.98
C GLY A 19 14.41 9.67 -38.71
N GLN A 20 15.47 8.86 -38.73
CA GLN A 20 16.29 8.63 -37.55
C GLN A 20 17.09 9.87 -37.13
N TYR A 21 17.10 10.16 -35.82
CA TYR A 21 17.86 11.25 -35.20
C TYR A 21 18.92 10.70 -34.23
N LEU A 22 20.20 10.91 -34.54
CA LEU A 22 21.32 10.52 -33.69
C LEU A 22 22.08 11.78 -33.27
N ALA A 23 22.28 11.96 -31.96
CA ALA A 23 23.00 13.11 -31.43
C ALA A 23 23.90 12.74 -30.24
N HIS A 24 25.16 13.17 -30.31
CA HIS A 24 26.15 13.10 -29.24
C HIS A 24 26.59 14.52 -28.90
N LEU A 25 26.17 15.01 -27.74
CA LEU A 25 26.34 16.40 -27.31
C LEU A 25 27.26 16.46 -26.07
N LEU A 26 28.40 17.12 -26.23
CA LEU A 26 29.52 17.19 -25.29
C LEU A 26 29.86 18.64 -24.94
N ALA A 27 28.88 19.43 -24.50
CA ALA A 27 29.06 20.81 -24.06
C ALA A 27 28.60 21.03 -22.62
N TYR A 28 29.00 22.16 -21.99
CA TYR A 28 28.51 22.51 -20.66
C TYR A 28 26.98 22.66 -20.61
N GLY A 29 26.38 23.17 -21.69
CA GLY A 29 24.95 23.17 -21.91
C GLY A 29 24.57 22.48 -23.23
N ASN A 30 23.66 21.52 -23.20
CA ASN A 30 23.18 20.79 -24.37
C ASN A 30 21.66 20.94 -24.49
N ILE A 31 21.18 21.45 -25.63
CA ILE A 31 19.77 21.55 -25.97
C ILE A 31 19.53 20.79 -27.26
N SER A 32 18.60 19.84 -27.24
CA SER A 32 18.28 18.98 -28.38
C SER A 32 16.78 18.90 -28.61
N ILE A 33 16.30 19.32 -29.79
CA ILE A 33 14.89 19.24 -30.17
C ILE A 33 14.75 18.36 -31.41
N HIS A 34 13.85 17.38 -31.34
CA HIS A 34 13.46 16.54 -32.45
C HIS A 34 11.97 16.66 -32.70
N LYS A 35 11.58 17.31 -33.80
CA LYS A 35 10.18 17.44 -34.22
C LYS A 35 9.95 16.68 -35.53
N GLY A 36 9.13 15.64 -35.50
CA GLY A 36 8.86 14.77 -36.64
C GLY A 36 8.79 13.30 -36.21
N ASN A 37 8.43 12.42 -37.15
CA ASN A 37 8.34 11.00 -36.89
C ASN A 37 9.70 10.32 -37.10
N GLY A 38 10.08 9.44 -36.19
CA GLY A 38 11.29 8.65 -36.29
C GLY A 38 11.91 8.40 -34.92
N SER A 39 12.67 7.32 -34.83
CA SER A 39 13.36 7.00 -33.58
C SER A 39 14.54 7.93 -33.35
N SER A 40 14.79 8.26 -32.09
CA SER A 40 15.92 9.10 -31.68
C SER A 40 16.83 8.38 -30.69
N ARG A 41 18.14 8.61 -30.85
CA ARG A 41 19.17 8.20 -29.90
C ARG A 41 20.01 9.41 -29.55
N VAL A 42 19.95 9.82 -28.29
CA VAL A 42 20.55 11.09 -27.83
C VAL A 42 21.41 10.82 -26.60
N ARG A 43 22.67 11.22 -26.67
CA ARG A 43 23.61 11.16 -25.55
C ARG A 43 24.10 12.55 -25.22
N MET A 44 23.89 12.99 -23.99
CA MET A 44 24.26 14.32 -23.52
C MET A 44 25.18 14.22 -22.32
N LEU A 45 26.38 14.77 -22.44
CA LEU A 45 27.34 14.92 -21.35
C LEU A 45 27.61 16.43 -21.17
N GLY A 46 27.16 16.98 -20.05
CA GLY A 46 27.18 18.42 -19.82
C GLY A 46 26.61 18.79 -18.46
N GLY A 47 26.85 20.02 -17.99
CA GLY A 47 26.25 20.51 -16.75
C GLY A 47 24.72 20.59 -16.82
N TYR A 48 24.18 21.01 -17.97
CA TYR A 48 22.75 21.13 -18.23
C TYR A 48 22.39 20.43 -19.54
N ASN A 49 21.54 19.41 -19.49
CA ASN A 49 21.15 18.62 -20.65
C ASN A 49 19.64 18.64 -20.82
N THR A 50 19.16 19.06 -21.99
CA THR A 50 17.74 19.02 -22.35
C THR A 50 17.52 18.29 -23.68
N HIS A 51 16.52 17.42 -23.71
CA HIS A 51 16.06 16.82 -24.95
C HIS A 51 14.54 16.78 -25.03
N THR A 52 13.98 17.22 -26.15
CA THR A 52 12.55 17.13 -26.42
C THR A 52 12.30 16.45 -27.76
N GLN A 53 11.51 15.39 -27.77
CA GLN A 53 10.96 14.81 -28.98
C GLN A 53 9.45 15.11 -29.08
N ILE A 54 9.02 15.67 -30.21
CA ILE A 54 7.63 15.91 -30.57
C ILE A 54 7.34 15.14 -31.86
N GLY A 55 6.50 14.10 -31.78
CA GLY A 55 6.21 13.20 -32.88
C GLY A 55 6.44 11.74 -32.51
N ASN A 56 6.04 10.85 -33.42
CA ASN A 56 6.02 9.41 -33.14
C ASN A 56 7.37 8.76 -33.38
N GLY A 57 7.82 7.90 -32.49
CA GLY A 57 9.02 7.10 -32.66
C GLY A 57 9.71 6.80 -31.33
N ASP A 58 10.52 5.75 -31.31
CA ASP A 58 11.16 5.30 -30.07
C ASP A 58 12.32 6.21 -29.66
N GLY A 59 12.48 6.40 -28.36
CA GLY A 59 13.58 7.15 -27.76
C GLY A 59 14.56 6.25 -27.01
N ASN A 60 15.85 6.36 -27.30
CA ASN A 60 16.92 5.78 -26.48
C ASN A 60 17.88 6.90 -26.02
N TRP A 61 17.72 7.33 -24.78
CA TRP A 61 18.30 8.57 -24.31
C TRP A 61 19.19 8.39 -23.10
N SER A 62 20.29 9.14 -23.05
CA SER A 62 21.16 9.17 -21.88
C SER A 62 21.65 10.58 -21.60
N GLY A 63 21.62 10.94 -20.32
CA GLY A 63 22.08 12.22 -19.81
C GLY A 63 23.01 12.01 -18.63
N LYS A 64 24.16 12.69 -18.63
CA LYS A 64 25.04 12.76 -17.46
C LYS A 64 25.41 14.23 -17.23
N GLY A 65 25.10 14.75 -16.04
CA GLY A 65 25.24 16.18 -15.78
C GLY A 65 24.82 16.65 -14.41
N GLY A 66 24.80 17.96 -14.21
CA GLY A 66 24.13 18.55 -13.04
C GLY A 66 22.62 18.40 -13.15
N PHE A 67 22.06 18.74 -14.32
CA PHE A 67 20.64 18.68 -14.63
C PHE A 67 20.39 17.94 -15.93
N ASN A 68 19.44 17.00 -15.92
CA ASN A 68 18.97 16.29 -17.11
C ASN A 68 17.45 16.41 -17.20
N VAL A 69 16.92 17.03 -18.26
CA VAL A 69 15.47 17.20 -18.47
C VAL A 69 15.09 16.68 -19.85
N ILE A 70 14.32 15.60 -19.89
CA ILE A 70 13.97 14.94 -21.15
C ILE A 70 12.46 14.80 -21.28
N THR A 71 11.93 15.05 -22.48
CA THR A 71 10.50 14.99 -22.75
C THR A 71 10.20 14.33 -24.09
N GLN A 72 9.23 13.42 -24.11
CA GLN A 72 8.59 12.94 -25.33
C GLN A 72 7.12 13.39 -25.34
N ALA A 73 6.65 13.91 -26.46
CA ALA A 73 5.24 14.09 -26.77
C ALA A 73 4.91 13.36 -28.08
N GLY A 74 4.19 12.25 -28.00
CA GLY A 74 3.84 11.40 -29.12
C GLY A 74 3.88 9.91 -28.77
N LYS A 75 3.59 9.06 -29.75
CA LYS A 75 3.65 7.60 -29.61
C LYS A 75 5.09 7.09 -29.71
N GLY A 76 5.34 5.91 -29.16
CA GLY A 76 6.64 5.24 -29.22
C GLY A 76 7.21 5.03 -27.83
N SER A 77 8.08 4.03 -27.68
CA SER A 77 8.61 3.66 -26.37
C SER A 77 9.86 4.46 -26.03
N ILE A 78 10.11 4.68 -24.73
CA ILE A 78 11.32 5.33 -24.23
C ILE A 78 12.12 4.33 -23.42
N SER A 79 13.43 4.29 -23.67
CA SER A 79 14.44 3.76 -22.76
C SER A 79 15.40 4.89 -22.40
N SER A 80 15.59 5.15 -21.10
CA SER A 80 16.41 6.29 -20.66
C SER A 80 17.24 6.00 -19.43
N VAL A 81 18.48 6.52 -19.40
CA VAL A 81 19.35 6.52 -18.22
C VAL A 81 19.85 7.94 -17.93
N LEU A 82 19.45 8.50 -16.78
CA LEU A 82 19.84 9.85 -16.36
C LEU A 82 20.65 9.82 -15.07
N LEU A 83 21.83 10.45 -15.11
CA LEU A 83 22.76 10.52 -13.98
C LEU A 83 23.05 11.99 -13.68
N GLY A 84 22.78 12.46 -12.48
CA GLY A 84 23.05 13.85 -12.15
C GLY A 84 22.61 14.35 -10.80
N GLY A 85 22.68 15.67 -10.60
CA GLY A 85 22.11 16.30 -9.39
C GLY A 85 20.59 16.25 -9.41
N ALA A 86 19.97 16.57 -10.55
CA ALA A 86 18.54 16.46 -10.77
C ALA A 86 18.23 15.87 -12.15
N ASN A 87 17.29 14.93 -12.18
CA ASN A 87 16.85 14.21 -13.37
C ASN A 87 15.32 14.31 -13.51
N ALA A 88 14.85 14.66 -14.70
CA ALA A 88 13.43 14.69 -15.05
C ALA A 88 13.20 14.02 -16.41
N LEU A 89 12.27 13.06 -16.46
CA LEU A 89 11.82 12.42 -17.69
C LEU A 89 10.30 12.43 -17.77
N THR A 90 9.78 13.01 -18.85
CA THR A 90 8.34 13.09 -19.10
C THR A 90 8.00 12.40 -20.40
N LYS A 91 7.09 11.43 -20.36
CA LYS A 91 6.46 10.81 -21.52
C LYS A 91 4.99 11.21 -21.59
N LEU A 92 4.60 11.84 -22.68
CA LEU A 92 3.23 12.22 -23.00
C LEU A 92 2.79 11.44 -24.23
N GLY A 93 1.78 10.59 -24.09
CA GLY A 93 1.27 9.72 -25.15
C GLY A 93 1.70 8.26 -25.01
N ALA A 94 1.13 7.42 -25.85
CA ALA A 94 1.22 5.96 -25.74
C ALA A 94 2.62 5.39 -26.02
N GLY A 95 2.84 4.17 -25.53
CA GLY A 95 4.11 3.45 -25.63
C GLY A 95 4.72 3.21 -24.25
N SER A 96 5.62 2.26 -24.13
CA SER A 96 6.18 1.92 -22.81
C SER A 96 7.31 2.87 -22.40
N LEU A 97 7.55 2.98 -21.09
CA LEU A 97 8.64 3.75 -20.50
C LEU A 97 9.53 2.84 -19.64
N VAL A 98 10.82 2.81 -19.93
CA VAL A 98 11.85 2.20 -19.09
C VAL A 98 12.86 3.27 -18.70
N ALA A 99 13.05 3.49 -17.40
CA ALA A 99 13.90 4.57 -16.90
C ALA A 99 14.81 4.11 -15.74
N GLY A 100 16.08 4.47 -15.83
CA GLY A 100 17.03 4.42 -14.72
C GLY A 100 17.48 5.84 -14.36
N MET A 101 17.34 6.24 -13.10
CA MET A 101 17.74 7.56 -12.63
C MET A 101 18.55 7.47 -11.35
N LEU A 102 19.74 8.07 -11.36
CA LEU A 102 20.57 8.25 -10.17
C LEU A 102 20.84 9.73 -9.97
N GLY A 103 20.46 10.26 -8.83
CA GLY A 103 20.67 11.68 -8.54
C GLY A 103 20.00 12.20 -7.28
N GLY A 104 20.35 13.42 -6.88
CA GLY A 104 19.76 14.07 -5.70
C GLY A 104 18.23 14.15 -5.78
N ALA A 105 17.70 14.47 -6.96
CA ALA A 105 16.27 14.45 -7.25
C ALA A 105 15.97 13.73 -8.57
N ASN A 106 15.00 12.81 -8.58
CA ASN A 106 14.57 12.06 -9.76
C ASN A 106 13.06 12.20 -9.94
N ILE A 107 12.61 12.63 -11.12
CA ILE A 107 11.19 12.77 -11.47
C ILE A 107 10.91 12.01 -12.76
N ILE A 108 9.97 11.09 -12.70
CA ILE A 108 9.47 10.35 -13.86
C ILE A 108 7.97 10.60 -13.97
N SER A 109 7.53 11.03 -15.15
CA SER A 109 6.10 11.21 -15.43
C SER A 109 5.75 10.49 -16.73
N HIS A 110 4.85 9.52 -16.66
CA HIS A 110 4.32 8.81 -17.82
C HIS A 110 2.82 9.01 -17.90
N LEU A 111 2.37 9.83 -18.84
CA LEU A 111 0.96 10.15 -19.04
C LEU A 111 0.51 9.63 -20.39
N SER A 112 -0.25 8.54 -20.38
CA SER A 112 -0.91 7.99 -21.56
C SER A 112 -2.42 8.21 -21.49
N GLU A 113 -3.07 8.19 -22.65
CA GLU A 113 -4.53 8.08 -22.72
C GLU A 113 -4.97 6.69 -22.23
N GLU A 114 -6.24 6.55 -21.84
CA GLU A 114 -6.75 5.30 -21.28
C GLU A 114 -7.01 4.22 -22.35
N THR A 115 -7.08 4.62 -23.61
CA THR A 115 -7.38 3.75 -24.76
C THR A 115 -6.23 2.81 -25.15
N GLU A 116 -4.99 3.14 -24.79
CA GLU A 116 -3.79 2.38 -25.18
C GLU A 116 -2.96 1.98 -23.95
N THR A 117 -2.79 0.66 -23.77
CA THR A 117 -1.98 0.11 -22.68
C THR A 117 -0.52 0.49 -22.80
N SER A 118 0.01 1.18 -21.78
CA SER A 118 1.38 1.69 -21.78
C SER A 118 2.07 1.36 -20.45
N ASN A 119 3.09 0.51 -20.48
CA ASN A 119 3.76 0.05 -19.26
C ASN A 119 4.87 1.01 -18.81
N THR A 120 5.16 1.01 -17.52
CA THR A 120 6.26 1.78 -16.92
C THR A 120 7.11 0.90 -16.03
N THR A 121 8.41 0.90 -16.27
CA THR A 121 9.41 0.28 -15.39
C THR A 121 10.45 1.32 -15.02
N ALA A 122 10.69 1.51 -13.73
CA ALA A 122 11.62 2.53 -13.24
C ALA A 122 12.54 2.02 -12.13
N ILE A 123 13.78 2.47 -12.15
CA ILE A 123 14.70 2.44 -11.02
C ILE A 123 15.11 3.88 -10.74
N ALA A 124 14.83 4.38 -9.53
CA ALA A 124 15.13 5.76 -9.15
C ALA A 124 15.81 5.80 -7.78
N LEU A 125 17.10 6.16 -7.74
CA LEU A 125 17.88 6.20 -6.50
C LEU A 125 18.43 7.61 -6.23
N GLY A 126 18.21 8.09 -5.01
CA GLY A 126 18.88 9.25 -4.44
C GLY A 126 18.02 10.04 -3.46
N GLY A 127 18.25 11.35 -3.30
CA GLY A 127 17.64 12.12 -2.21
C GLY A 127 16.11 12.10 -2.22
N ALA A 128 15.50 12.37 -3.37
CA ALA A 128 14.06 12.26 -3.59
C ALA A 128 13.77 11.62 -4.95
N SER A 129 12.84 10.68 -5.00
CA SER A 129 12.45 9.95 -6.21
C SER A 129 10.93 9.92 -6.35
N ILE A 130 10.40 10.47 -7.46
CA ILE A 130 8.96 10.53 -7.74
C ILE A 130 8.69 9.88 -9.10
N LEU A 131 7.73 8.96 -9.13
CA LEU A 131 7.19 8.37 -10.35
C LEU A 131 5.67 8.55 -10.36
N THR A 132 5.16 9.17 -11.41
CA THR A 132 3.73 9.24 -11.69
C THR A 132 3.43 8.54 -13.01
N LYS A 133 2.57 7.52 -12.96
CA LYS A 133 1.94 6.91 -14.14
C LYS A 133 0.46 7.29 -14.18
N LYS A 134 -0.01 7.80 -15.32
CA LYS A 134 -1.43 7.98 -15.63
C LYS A 134 -1.82 7.21 -16.89
N GLY A 135 -3.01 6.63 -16.91
CA GLY A 135 -3.57 5.84 -18.01
C GLY A 135 -3.39 4.34 -17.80
N THR A 136 -3.90 3.52 -18.72
CA THR A 136 -3.87 2.06 -18.59
C THR A 136 -2.47 1.48 -18.77
N GLY A 137 -2.20 0.34 -18.12
CA GLY A 137 -0.92 -0.38 -18.16
C GLY A 137 -0.26 -0.54 -16.81
N HIS A 138 0.82 -1.31 -16.76
CA HIS A 138 1.50 -1.65 -15.51
C HIS A 138 2.47 -0.55 -15.06
N ALA A 139 2.65 -0.42 -13.75
CA ALA A 139 3.67 0.43 -13.14
C ALA A 139 4.55 -0.39 -12.19
N GLN A 140 5.83 -0.53 -12.51
CA GLN A 140 6.82 -1.25 -11.71
C GLN A 140 7.96 -0.30 -11.33
N ALA A 141 8.25 -0.16 -10.04
CA ALA A 141 9.28 0.75 -9.57
C ALA A 141 10.12 0.16 -8.44
N VAL A 142 11.43 0.36 -8.55
CA VAL A 142 12.37 0.23 -7.43
C VAL A 142 12.89 1.61 -7.10
N MET A 143 12.64 2.06 -5.87
CA MET A 143 12.96 3.42 -5.43
C MET A 143 13.79 3.39 -4.16
N GLY A 144 14.83 4.21 -4.12
CA GLY A 144 15.80 4.23 -3.03
C GLY A 144 16.18 5.64 -2.61
N GLY A 145 16.26 5.88 -1.29
CA GLY A 145 16.90 7.05 -0.70
C GLY A 145 16.02 7.86 0.27
N GLY A 146 16.05 9.19 0.24
CA GLY A 146 15.43 9.99 1.31
C GLY A 146 13.90 9.91 1.31
N ALA A 147 13.29 10.25 0.17
CA ALA A 147 11.84 10.19 -0.03
C ALA A 147 11.49 9.53 -1.37
N ASN A 148 10.58 8.55 -1.34
CA ASN A 148 10.15 7.78 -2.50
C ASN A 148 8.63 7.88 -2.67
N VAL A 149 8.16 8.25 -3.87
CA VAL A 149 6.73 8.37 -4.19
C VAL A 149 6.42 7.68 -5.51
N LEU A 150 5.56 6.67 -5.48
CA LEU A 150 4.95 6.05 -6.66
C LEU A 150 3.46 6.34 -6.68
N THR A 151 3.00 7.00 -7.74
CA THR A 151 1.58 7.21 -7.99
C THR A 151 1.20 6.58 -9.32
N HIS A 152 0.20 5.71 -9.32
CA HIS A 152 -0.38 5.14 -10.52
C HIS A 152 -1.89 5.39 -10.55
N ILE A 153 -2.36 6.12 -11.56
CA ILE A 153 -3.78 6.44 -11.79
C ILE A 153 -4.21 5.83 -13.12
N GLY A 154 -5.07 4.82 -13.08
CA GLY A 154 -5.52 4.07 -14.25
C GLY A 154 -5.49 2.56 -13.99
N ASP A 155 -6.04 1.78 -14.91
CA ASP A 155 -6.12 0.33 -14.75
C ASP A 155 -4.79 -0.38 -15.05
N GLY A 156 -4.51 -1.42 -14.28
CA GLY A 156 -3.32 -2.25 -14.41
C GLY A 156 -2.54 -2.39 -13.11
N ASN A 157 -1.73 -3.45 -13.04
CA ASN A 157 -1.00 -3.80 -11.83
C ASN A 157 0.09 -2.77 -11.48
N THR A 158 0.28 -2.57 -10.18
CA THR A 158 1.29 -1.68 -9.60
C THR A 158 2.19 -2.47 -8.66
N THR A 159 3.50 -2.35 -8.82
CA THR A 159 4.47 -2.94 -7.91
C THR A 159 5.53 -1.91 -7.54
N GLY A 160 5.64 -1.59 -6.26
CA GLY A 160 6.66 -0.71 -5.72
C GLY A 160 7.52 -1.41 -4.68
N VAL A 161 8.84 -1.39 -4.90
CA VAL A 161 9.83 -1.73 -3.87
C VAL A 161 10.51 -0.43 -3.46
N MET A 162 10.33 -0.01 -2.22
CA MET A 162 10.78 1.30 -1.74
C MET A 162 11.62 1.16 -0.48
N LEU A 163 12.87 1.61 -0.57
CA LEU A 163 13.84 1.59 0.52
C LEU A 163 14.26 3.03 0.81
N GLY A 164 13.86 3.58 1.95
CA GLY A 164 14.16 4.99 2.19
C GLY A 164 13.60 5.57 3.47
N GLY A 165 13.79 6.87 3.67
CA GLY A 165 13.25 7.56 4.85
C GLY A 165 11.73 7.55 4.85
N ALA A 166 11.11 8.15 3.84
CA ALA A 166 9.65 8.17 3.67
C ALA A 166 9.27 7.50 2.34
N ASN A 167 8.33 6.55 2.38
CA ASN A 167 7.87 5.82 1.21
C ASN A 167 6.34 5.95 1.04
N ILE A 168 5.87 6.31 -0.15
CA ILE A 168 4.45 6.46 -0.48
C ILE A 168 4.14 5.71 -1.77
N LEU A 169 3.20 4.77 -1.72
CA LEU A 169 2.62 4.12 -2.89
C LEU A 169 1.13 4.45 -2.96
N THR A 170 0.68 5.04 -4.06
CA THR A 170 -0.73 5.32 -4.32
C THR A 170 -1.15 4.70 -5.64
N LYS A 171 -2.13 3.82 -5.60
CA LYS A 171 -2.82 3.27 -6.79
C LYS A 171 -4.27 3.72 -6.79
N VAL A 172 -4.72 4.29 -7.91
CA VAL A 172 -6.13 4.59 -8.20
C VAL A 172 -6.55 3.87 -9.49
N GLY A 173 -7.69 3.19 -9.49
CA GLY A 173 -8.19 2.35 -10.59
C GLY A 173 -8.03 0.86 -10.31
N SER A 174 -8.51 -0.01 -11.19
CA SER A 174 -8.52 -1.46 -10.98
C SER A 174 -7.16 -2.12 -11.28
N GLY A 175 -6.94 -3.31 -10.73
CA GLY A 175 -5.72 -4.10 -10.90
C GLY A 175 -4.93 -4.24 -9.60
N ASP A 176 -4.02 -5.21 -9.55
CA ASP A 176 -3.36 -5.57 -8.29
C ASP A 176 -2.33 -4.52 -7.86
N SER A 177 -2.17 -4.32 -6.56
CA SER A 177 -1.19 -3.42 -5.97
C SER A 177 -0.31 -4.14 -4.97
N THR A 178 1.00 -4.13 -5.19
CA THR A 178 2.00 -4.71 -4.30
C THR A 178 2.98 -3.63 -3.85
N GLY A 179 3.06 -3.39 -2.53
CA GLY A 179 4.04 -2.50 -1.93
C GLY A 179 4.95 -3.23 -0.94
N ILE A 180 6.25 -3.19 -1.20
CA ILE A 180 7.30 -3.65 -0.29
C ILE A 180 8.07 -2.41 0.16
N MET A 181 7.92 -2.02 1.42
CA MET A 181 8.28 -0.68 1.89
C MET A 181 9.06 -0.75 3.21
N PHE A 182 10.28 -0.22 3.21
CA PHE A 182 11.16 -0.20 4.38
C PHE A 182 11.67 1.22 4.63
N GLY A 183 11.45 1.75 5.84
CA GLY A 183 11.82 3.13 6.15
C GLY A 183 11.51 3.64 7.55
N ILE A 184 11.40 4.96 7.69
CA ILE A 184 10.91 5.64 8.90
C ILE A 184 9.38 5.73 8.87
N GLY A 185 8.80 5.97 7.70
CA GLY A 185 7.36 6.01 7.48
C GLY A 185 6.97 5.43 6.12
N ASN A 186 5.95 4.57 6.12
CA ASN A 186 5.43 3.94 4.91
C ASN A 186 3.92 4.17 4.78
N VAL A 187 3.45 4.57 3.59
CA VAL A 187 2.04 4.72 3.27
C VAL A 187 1.71 3.97 1.97
N LEU A 188 0.80 3.00 2.05
CA LEU A 188 0.25 2.31 0.89
C LEU A 188 -1.24 2.63 0.81
N THR A 189 -1.67 3.21 -0.30
CA THR A 189 -3.08 3.48 -0.59
C THR A 189 -3.49 2.88 -1.92
N HIS A 190 -4.53 2.06 -1.94
CA HIS A 190 -5.13 1.52 -3.16
C HIS A 190 -6.63 1.83 -3.19
N VAL A 191 -7.06 2.65 -4.16
CA VAL A 191 -8.48 2.97 -4.42
C VAL A 191 -8.89 2.36 -5.76
N GLY A 192 -9.72 1.32 -5.75
CA GLY A 192 -10.13 0.55 -6.93
C GLY A 192 -10.32 -0.91 -6.58
N ASP A 193 -10.50 -1.77 -7.58
CA ASP A 193 -10.71 -3.21 -7.35
C ASP A 193 -9.43 -4.03 -7.59
N GLY A 194 -9.32 -5.19 -6.92
CA GLY A 194 -8.20 -6.14 -7.08
C GLY A 194 -7.41 -6.37 -5.80
N LEU A 195 -6.40 -7.26 -5.88
CA LEU A 195 -5.57 -7.63 -4.73
C LEU A 195 -4.73 -6.43 -4.26
N THR A 196 -4.60 -6.25 -2.95
CA THR A 196 -3.64 -5.32 -2.35
C THR A 196 -2.74 -6.05 -1.37
N LEU A 197 -1.45 -6.11 -1.67
CA LEU A 197 -0.43 -6.75 -0.84
C LEU A 197 0.54 -5.69 -0.28
N GLY A 198 0.68 -5.63 1.04
CA GLY A 198 1.60 -4.73 1.73
C GLY A 198 2.57 -5.47 2.65
N VAL A 199 3.87 -5.30 2.44
CA VAL A 199 4.91 -5.70 3.40
C VAL A 199 5.63 -4.43 3.81
N MET A 200 5.41 -3.99 5.06
CA MET A 200 5.81 -2.66 5.50
C MET A 200 6.53 -2.74 6.85
N ALA A 201 7.74 -2.21 6.91
CA ALA A 201 8.50 -2.06 8.15
C ALA A 201 9.00 -0.62 8.31
N ALA A 202 8.52 0.06 9.34
CA ALA A 202 8.86 1.45 9.65
C ALA A 202 8.40 1.84 11.06
N ALA A 203 8.81 3.00 11.56
CA ALA A 203 8.24 3.50 12.83
C ALA A 203 6.72 3.71 12.71
N GLY A 204 6.24 4.17 11.55
CA GLY A 204 4.82 4.26 11.23
C GLY A 204 4.47 3.61 9.89
N ASN A 205 3.49 2.70 9.88
CA ASN A 205 2.94 2.11 8.66
C ASN A 205 1.44 2.41 8.54
N ILE A 206 1.01 2.89 7.38
CA ILE A 206 -0.40 3.08 7.02
C ILE A 206 -0.71 2.27 5.77
N PHE A 207 -1.61 1.31 5.88
CA PHE A 207 -2.16 0.55 4.76
C PHE A 207 -3.64 0.89 4.60
N THR A 208 -4.04 1.33 3.41
CA THR A 208 -5.43 1.68 3.11
C THR A 208 -5.86 1.10 1.78
N LYS A 209 -6.93 0.31 1.79
CA LYS A 209 -7.64 -0.16 0.60
C LYS A 209 -9.07 0.38 0.60
N VAL A 210 -9.50 0.95 -0.51
CA VAL A 210 -10.89 1.34 -0.77
C VAL A 210 -11.33 0.70 -2.09
N GLY A 211 -12.39 -0.08 -2.06
CA GLY A 211 -12.88 -0.88 -3.19
C GLY A 211 -12.79 -2.38 -2.93
N GLU A 212 -13.20 -3.15 -3.93
CA GLU A 212 -13.44 -4.58 -3.78
C GLU A 212 -12.15 -5.39 -3.98
N GLY A 213 -12.15 -6.60 -3.42
CA GLY A 213 -11.06 -7.57 -3.59
C GLY A 213 -10.21 -7.76 -2.35
N THR A 214 -9.28 -8.70 -2.42
CA THR A 214 -8.49 -9.14 -1.28
C THR A 214 -7.49 -8.09 -0.78
N SER A 215 -7.30 -8.03 0.54
CA SER A 215 -6.17 -7.32 1.16
C SER A 215 -5.30 -8.27 2.00
N ILE A 216 -3.99 -8.25 1.78
CA ILE A 216 -3.01 -9.00 2.57
C ILE A 216 -1.95 -8.01 3.08
N ALA A 217 -1.67 -8.01 4.38
CA ALA A 217 -0.67 -7.14 4.95
C ALA A 217 0.20 -7.80 6.03
N ALA A 218 1.50 -7.51 5.99
CA ALA A 218 2.45 -7.74 7.07
C ALA A 218 3.06 -6.38 7.46
N LEU A 219 2.76 -5.93 8.68
CA LEU A 219 3.08 -4.59 9.16
C LEU A 219 3.89 -4.70 10.46
N THR A 220 5.08 -4.11 10.49
CA THR A 220 5.93 -4.07 11.70
C THR A 220 6.47 -2.68 11.97
N GLY A 221 6.34 -2.20 13.20
CA GLY A 221 6.64 -0.80 13.50
C GLY A 221 6.21 -0.32 14.86
N THR A 222 6.52 0.92 15.23
CA THR A 222 5.97 1.51 16.47
C THR A 222 4.45 1.64 16.37
N GLY A 223 3.94 2.15 15.25
CA GLY A 223 2.50 2.24 14.99
C GLY A 223 2.13 1.65 13.63
N ASN A 224 1.15 0.74 13.63
CA ASN A 224 0.60 0.16 12.41
C ASN A 224 -0.90 0.44 12.32
N LEU A 225 -1.33 1.02 11.20
CA LEU A 225 -2.73 1.22 10.84
C LEU A 225 -3.05 0.45 9.57
N PHE A 226 -4.04 -0.42 9.64
CA PHE A 226 -4.61 -1.14 8.50
C PHE A 226 -6.09 -0.76 8.36
N THR A 227 -6.50 -0.36 7.17
CA THR A 227 -7.90 -0.09 6.86
C THR A 227 -8.27 -0.64 5.49
N HIS A 228 -9.37 -1.40 5.40
CA HIS A 228 -9.98 -1.80 4.14
C HIS A 228 -11.47 -1.49 4.17
N VAL A 229 -11.94 -0.67 3.23
CA VAL A 229 -13.35 -0.34 2.99
C VAL A 229 -13.77 -0.91 1.63
N GLY A 230 -14.77 -1.79 1.61
CA GLY A 230 -15.21 -2.55 0.44
C GLY A 230 -15.33 -4.04 0.77
N LYS A 231 -15.92 -4.87 -0.10
CA LYS A 231 -15.99 -6.31 0.14
C LYS A 231 -14.72 -7.03 -0.30
N GLY A 232 -14.56 -8.24 0.22
CA GLY A 232 -13.41 -9.10 -0.03
C GLY A 232 -12.68 -9.44 1.25
N ASP A 233 -11.90 -10.52 1.17
CA ASP A 233 -11.23 -11.10 2.33
C ASP A 233 -9.98 -10.31 2.72
N VAL A 234 -9.69 -10.32 4.01
CA VAL A 234 -8.57 -9.61 4.60
C VAL A 234 -7.76 -10.50 5.52
N TRP A 235 -6.44 -10.49 5.31
CA TRP A 235 -5.45 -11.16 6.16
C TRP A 235 -4.37 -10.18 6.59
N ALA A 236 -4.21 -9.99 7.90
CA ALA A 236 -3.21 -9.07 8.46
C ALA A 236 -2.35 -9.70 9.56
N LEU A 237 -1.04 -9.51 9.47
CA LEU A 237 -0.06 -9.78 10.52
C LEU A 237 0.52 -8.44 10.98
N MET A 238 0.34 -8.09 12.24
CA MET A 238 0.70 -6.77 12.77
C MET A 238 1.53 -6.89 14.06
N GLY A 239 2.71 -6.27 14.06
CA GLY A 239 3.65 -6.28 15.18
C GLY A 239 4.13 -4.88 15.54
N GLY A 240 4.03 -4.45 16.80
CA GLY A 240 4.45 -3.09 17.13
C GLY A 240 4.28 -2.60 18.55
N ALA A 241 4.25 -1.28 18.75
CA ALA A 241 3.80 -0.70 20.03
C ALA A 241 2.28 -0.50 20.03
N VAL A 242 1.69 -0.11 18.89
CA VAL A 242 0.23 -0.02 18.70
C VAL A 242 -0.16 -0.57 17.33
N ASN A 243 -1.17 -1.44 17.29
CA ASN A 243 -1.78 -1.94 16.07
C ASN A 243 -3.27 -1.57 16.02
N VAL A 244 -3.73 -1.04 14.88
CA VAL A 244 -5.15 -0.78 14.61
C VAL A 244 -5.53 -1.41 13.28
N PHE A 245 -6.51 -2.30 13.29
CA PHE A 245 -7.08 -2.93 12.10
C PHE A 245 -8.56 -2.58 12.00
N THR A 246 -8.97 -2.18 10.80
CA THR A 246 -10.36 -1.88 10.49
C THR A 246 -10.75 -2.45 9.13
N LYS A 247 -11.77 -3.30 9.11
CA LYS A 247 -12.46 -3.73 7.88
C LYS A 247 -13.89 -3.20 7.90
N VAL A 248 -14.31 -2.57 6.81
CA VAL A 248 -15.70 -2.13 6.59
C VAL A 248 -16.19 -2.72 5.26
N GLY A 249 -17.28 -3.47 5.28
CA GLY A 249 -17.82 -4.24 4.16
C GLY A 249 -17.68 -5.75 4.37
N ASP A 250 -18.36 -6.54 3.55
CA ASP A 250 -18.46 -7.99 3.72
C ASP A 250 -17.15 -8.72 3.34
N GLY A 251 -17.00 -9.97 3.80
CA GLY A 251 -15.83 -10.82 3.56
C GLY A 251 -15.16 -11.25 4.84
N ASP A 252 -14.27 -12.25 4.76
CA ASP A 252 -13.61 -12.78 5.94
C ASP A 252 -12.49 -11.82 6.41
N ALA A 253 -12.33 -11.66 7.72
CA ALA A 253 -11.30 -10.81 8.32
C ALA A 253 -10.49 -11.59 9.36
N LEU A 254 -9.23 -11.86 9.04
CA LEU A 254 -8.29 -12.55 9.93
C LEU A 254 -7.13 -11.61 10.29
N ALA A 255 -6.90 -11.40 11.58
CA ALA A 255 -5.81 -10.57 12.09
C ALA A 255 -5.05 -11.26 13.24
N LEU A 256 -3.72 -11.30 13.12
CA LEU A 256 -2.81 -11.60 14.23
C LEU A 256 -2.09 -10.31 14.62
N MET A 257 -2.19 -9.95 15.91
CA MET A 257 -1.74 -8.66 16.41
C MET A 257 -0.93 -8.82 17.69
N VAL A 258 0.31 -8.33 17.68
CA VAL A 258 1.20 -8.34 18.86
C VAL A 258 1.71 -6.93 19.10
N ALA A 259 1.32 -6.29 20.20
CA ALA A 259 1.76 -4.95 20.54
C ALA A 259 1.64 -4.59 22.03
N ALA A 260 1.84 -3.33 22.42
CA ALA A 260 1.43 -2.83 23.74
C ALA A 260 -0.07 -2.51 23.79
N GLY A 261 -0.67 -2.15 22.65
CA GLY A 261 -2.12 -2.02 22.47
C GLY A 261 -2.58 -2.49 21.09
N ASN A 262 -3.66 -3.27 21.04
CA ASN A 262 -4.26 -3.74 19.79
C ASN A 262 -5.74 -3.36 19.70
N VAL A 263 -6.17 -2.90 18.53
CA VAL A 263 -7.58 -2.66 18.19
C VAL A 263 -7.92 -3.39 16.90
N PHE A 264 -8.93 -4.26 16.96
CA PHE A 264 -9.51 -4.94 15.82
C PHE A 264 -10.96 -4.49 15.66
N THR A 265 -11.35 -4.09 14.46
CA THR A 265 -12.73 -3.74 14.12
C THR A 265 -13.10 -4.32 12.77
N HIS A 266 -14.23 -5.03 12.71
CA HIS A 266 -14.83 -5.48 11.46
C HIS A 266 -16.32 -5.12 11.46
N ILE A 267 -16.75 -4.33 10.47
CA ILE A 267 -18.12 -3.91 10.24
C ILE A 267 -18.56 -4.46 8.88
N GLY A 268 -19.46 -5.44 8.83
CA GLY A 268 -19.85 -6.16 7.61
C GLY A 268 -20.10 -7.63 7.89
N ASP A 269 -20.67 -8.36 6.94
CA ASP A 269 -20.94 -9.80 7.11
C ASP A 269 -19.73 -10.64 6.74
N GLY A 270 -19.46 -11.72 7.47
CA GLY A 270 -18.33 -12.62 7.21
C GLY A 270 -17.65 -13.14 8.48
N THR A 271 -16.74 -14.10 8.31
CA THR A 271 -16.00 -14.68 9.42
C THR A 271 -15.01 -13.66 9.97
N SER A 272 -14.88 -13.57 11.29
CA SER A 272 -13.89 -12.71 11.94
C SER A 272 -13.02 -13.50 12.89
N VAL A 273 -11.69 -13.45 12.72
CA VAL A 273 -10.73 -14.08 13.62
C VAL A 273 -9.73 -13.03 14.09
N ALA A 274 -9.75 -12.74 15.39
CA ALA A 274 -8.82 -11.82 16.02
C ALA A 274 -7.94 -12.56 17.04
N LEU A 275 -6.65 -12.66 16.75
CA LEU A 275 -5.63 -13.20 17.66
C LEU A 275 -4.79 -12.03 18.16
N MET A 276 -4.88 -11.70 19.45
CA MET A 276 -4.37 -10.44 19.98
C MET A 276 -3.56 -10.66 21.25
N GLN A 277 -2.34 -10.15 21.28
CA GLN A 277 -1.47 -10.13 22.46
C GLN A 277 -0.96 -8.71 22.71
N ALA A 278 -1.41 -8.09 23.80
CA ALA A 278 -1.00 -6.75 24.20
C ALA A 278 -1.39 -6.43 25.65
N GLU A 279 -0.93 -5.32 26.23
CA GLU A 279 -1.43 -4.91 27.56
C GLU A 279 -2.93 -4.62 27.52
N GLY A 280 -3.41 -4.00 26.44
CA GLY A 280 -4.83 -3.75 26.17
C GLY A 280 -5.22 -4.26 24.78
N ASN A 281 -6.28 -5.07 24.71
CA ASN A 281 -6.85 -5.54 23.46
C ASN A 281 -8.33 -5.17 23.36
N ILE A 282 -8.74 -4.61 22.23
CA ILE A 282 -10.15 -4.32 21.91
C ILE A 282 -10.49 -5.00 20.58
N ALA A 283 -11.48 -5.88 20.59
CA ALA A 283 -12.04 -6.48 19.38
C ALA A 283 -13.52 -6.11 19.25
N THR A 284 -13.93 -5.66 18.06
CA THR A 284 -15.32 -5.32 17.77
C THR A 284 -15.74 -5.90 16.42
N LYS A 285 -16.80 -6.71 16.41
CA LYS A 285 -17.51 -7.15 15.20
C LYS A 285 -18.91 -6.55 15.19
N VAL A 286 -19.29 -5.92 14.08
CA VAL A 286 -20.66 -5.50 13.79
C VAL A 286 -21.09 -6.14 12.47
N GLY A 287 -22.23 -6.83 12.44
CA GLY A 287 -22.70 -7.62 11.29
C GLY A 287 -22.63 -9.12 11.57
N ASN A 288 -23.15 -9.92 10.65
CA ASN A 288 -23.34 -11.35 10.85
C ASN A 288 -22.06 -12.16 10.57
N GLY A 289 -21.99 -13.37 11.11
CA GLY A 289 -20.97 -14.35 10.78
C GLY A 289 -20.28 -14.95 12.01
N MET A 290 -19.55 -16.05 11.78
CA MET A 290 -18.78 -16.69 12.83
C MET A 290 -17.68 -15.76 13.31
N THR A 291 -17.56 -15.58 14.63
CA THR A 291 -16.51 -14.72 15.21
C THR A 291 -15.70 -15.49 16.25
N LEU A 292 -14.38 -15.48 16.08
CA LEU A 292 -13.38 -16.08 16.96
C LEU A 292 -12.46 -14.99 17.50
N ALA A 293 -12.25 -14.96 18.81
CA ALA A 293 -11.29 -14.07 19.44
C ALA A 293 -10.42 -14.81 20.46
N ALA A 294 -9.10 -14.68 20.36
CA ALA A 294 -8.17 -15.11 21.39
C ALA A 294 -7.34 -13.90 21.81
N MET A 295 -7.54 -13.43 23.04
CA MET A 295 -6.98 -12.16 23.51
C MET A 295 -6.24 -12.37 24.83
N ILE A 296 -4.96 -11.99 24.85
CA ILE A 296 -4.08 -12.10 26.02
C ILE A 296 -3.56 -10.71 26.39
N GLY A 297 -3.84 -10.25 27.61
CA GLY A 297 -3.48 -8.90 28.04
C GLY A 297 -3.88 -8.53 29.45
N LYS A 298 -3.49 -7.35 29.95
CA LYS A 298 -3.97 -6.86 31.26
C LYS A 298 -5.48 -6.57 31.22
N ALA A 299 -5.95 -6.04 30.08
CA ALA A 299 -7.36 -5.79 29.82
C ALA A 299 -7.77 -6.26 28.42
N ASN A 300 -8.85 -7.02 28.33
CA ASN A 300 -9.42 -7.49 27.08
C ASN A 300 -10.90 -7.10 27.00
N LEU A 301 -11.30 -6.43 25.91
CA LEU A 301 -12.68 -6.10 25.60
C LEU A 301 -13.05 -6.67 24.24
N PHE A 302 -14.02 -7.57 24.22
CA PHE A 302 -14.56 -8.12 22.98
C PHE A 302 -16.07 -7.84 22.88
N THR A 303 -16.49 -7.28 21.76
CA THR A 303 -17.90 -7.02 21.46
C THR A 303 -18.26 -7.59 20.09
N HIS A 304 -19.36 -8.32 20.01
CA HIS A 304 -19.97 -8.76 18.76
C HIS A 304 -21.44 -8.36 18.73
N VAL A 305 -21.83 -7.57 17.72
CA VAL A 305 -23.22 -7.16 17.47
C VAL A 305 -23.64 -7.69 16.11
N GLY A 306 -24.53 -8.67 16.07
CA GLY A 306 -24.96 -9.36 14.86
C GLY A 306 -25.29 -10.82 15.12
N GLU A 307 -25.80 -11.51 14.11
CA GLU A 307 -26.05 -12.96 14.17
C GLU A 307 -24.74 -13.74 13.95
N GLY A 308 -24.72 -15.01 14.36
CA GLY A 308 -23.60 -15.92 14.14
C GLY A 308 -22.89 -16.34 15.43
N ASN A 309 -22.34 -17.56 15.37
CA ASN A 309 -21.65 -18.16 16.50
C ASN A 309 -20.42 -17.34 16.92
N THR A 310 -20.26 -17.17 18.23
CA THR A 310 -19.17 -16.40 18.84
C THR A 310 -18.38 -17.26 19.80
N PHE A 311 -17.07 -17.36 19.60
CA PHE A 311 -16.18 -18.08 20.51
C PHE A 311 -15.03 -17.18 20.95
N ALA A 312 -14.81 -17.08 22.27
CA ALA A 312 -13.80 -16.20 22.83
C ALA A 312 -12.93 -16.91 23.87
N ALA A 313 -11.61 -16.72 23.79
CA ALA A 313 -10.66 -17.03 24.85
C ALA A 313 -10.02 -15.72 25.32
N LEU A 314 -10.38 -15.26 26.51
CA LEU A 314 -9.95 -13.97 27.06
C LEU A 314 -9.13 -14.23 28.33
N ILE A 315 -7.82 -14.00 28.26
CA ILE A 315 -6.89 -14.28 29.37
C ILE A 315 -6.23 -12.98 29.77
N GLY A 316 -6.46 -12.54 31.00
CA GLY A 316 -6.01 -11.22 31.41
C GLY A 316 -6.44 -10.76 32.78
N GLY A 317 -5.98 -9.59 33.23
CA GLY A 317 -6.39 -9.03 34.51
C GLY A 317 -7.90 -8.76 34.57
N ALA A 318 -8.43 -8.09 33.54
CA ALA A 318 -9.86 -7.83 33.36
C ALA A 318 -10.30 -8.25 31.96
N ASN A 319 -11.36 -9.04 31.88
CA ASN A 319 -11.93 -9.54 30.63
C ASN A 319 -13.41 -9.15 30.54
N VAL A 320 -13.81 -8.57 29.41
CA VAL A 320 -15.20 -8.22 29.11
C VAL A 320 -15.58 -8.77 27.74
N LEU A 321 -16.67 -9.54 27.71
CA LEU A 321 -17.33 -10.00 26.49
C LEU A 321 -18.76 -9.46 26.45
N THR A 322 -19.15 -8.85 25.34
CA THR A 322 -20.54 -8.52 25.05
C THR A 322 -20.96 -9.09 23.70
N LYS A 323 -22.01 -9.92 23.69
CA LYS A 323 -22.72 -10.33 22.47
C LYS A 323 -24.10 -9.70 22.43
N VAL A 324 -24.47 -9.13 21.29
CA VAL A 324 -25.84 -8.75 20.94
C VAL A 324 -26.23 -9.45 19.65
N GLY A 325 -27.39 -10.11 19.64
CA GLY A 325 -27.88 -10.95 18.53
C GLY A 325 -28.00 -12.40 18.96
N ASN A 326 -28.55 -13.25 18.11
CA ASN A 326 -28.80 -14.65 18.42
C ASN A 326 -27.58 -15.52 18.09
N ASP A 327 -27.77 -16.84 18.11
CA ASP A 327 -26.73 -17.87 18.00
C ASP A 327 -25.84 -18.10 19.22
N GLN A 328 -25.09 -19.19 19.18
CA GLN A 328 -24.30 -19.67 20.30
C GLN A 328 -23.15 -18.71 20.60
N THR A 329 -22.99 -18.37 21.88
CA THR A 329 -21.80 -17.66 22.35
C THR A 329 -21.12 -18.47 23.45
N ALA A 330 -19.89 -18.90 23.21
CA ALA A 330 -19.09 -19.64 24.17
C ALA A 330 -17.81 -18.87 24.54
N ALA A 331 -17.46 -18.85 25.81
CA ALA A 331 -16.27 -18.14 26.27
C ALA A 331 -15.48 -18.90 27.35
N LEU A 332 -14.16 -18.87 27.21
CA LEU A 332 -13.20 -19.14 28.28
C LEU A 332 -12.64 -17.80 28.75
N MET A 333 -12.81 -17.47 30.03
CA MET A 333 -12.26 -16.24 30.61
C MET A 333 -11.47 -16.53 31.87
N ILE A 334 -10.22 -16.09 31.89
CA ILE A 334 -9.30 -16.29 33.02
C ILE A 334 -8.73 -14.94 33.41
N GLY A 335 -9.00 -14.50 34.64
CA GLY A 335 -8.61 -13.17 35.09
C GLY A 335 -9.07 -12.80 36.48
N LYS A 336 -8.64 -11.65 37.00
CA LYS A 336 -9.16 -11.16 38.29
C LYS A 336 -10.65 -10.83 38.19
N ALA A 337 -11.05 -10.20 37.08
CA ALA A 337 -12.43 -9.88 36.78
C ALA A 337 -12.84 -10.38 35.39
N ASN A 338 -13.90 -11.16 35.32
CA ASN A 338 -14.48 -11.67 34.08
C ASN A 338 -15.95 -11.27 34.00
N ILE A 339 -16.33 -10.55 32.95
CA ILE A 339 -17.70 -10.11 32.69
C ILE A 339 -18.13 -10.62 31.32
N TYR A 340 -19.18 -11.44 31.30
CA TYR A 340 -19.84 -11.93 30.11
C TYR A 340 -21.25 -11.36 30.06
N SER A 341 -21.64 -10.74 28.95
CA SER A 341 -23.02 -10.33 28.68
C SER A 341 -23.47 -10.85 27.32
N HIS A 342 -24.64 -11.46 27.24
CA HIS A 342 -25.27 -11.85 25.98
C HIS A 342 -26.74 -11.41 25.96
N VAL A 343 -27.08 -10.53 25.01
CA VAL A 343 -28.43 -10.07 24.73
C VAL A 343 -28.91 -10.73 23.44
N GLY A 344 -29.89 -11.62 23.53
CA GLY A 344 -30.42 -12.42 22.42
C GLY A 344 -30.92 -13.78 22.87
N ASN A 345 -31.50 -14.56 21.96
CA ASN A 345 -32.12 -15.85 22.28
C ASN A 345 -31.19 -17.06 22.07
N GLY A 346 -29.95 -16.85 21.63
CA GLY A 346 -28.99 -17.92 21.39
C GLY A 346 -28.40 -18.53 22.69
N PRO A 347 -27.88 -19.78 22.66
CA PRO A 347 -27.24 -20.38 23.81
C PRO A 347 -26.01 -19.60 24.31
N SER A 348 -25.80 -19.58 25.62
CA SER A 348 -24.67 -18.90 26.27
C SER A 348 -23.90 -19.90 27.13
N ILE A 349 -22.61 -20.10 26.83
CA ILE A 349 -21.75 -21.06 27.52
C ILE A 349 -20.53 -20.32 28.05
N GLY A 350 -20.18 -20.51 29.32
CA GLY A 350 -19.03 -19.84 29.92
C GLY A 350 -18.23 -20.72 30.89
N LEU A 351 -16.91 -20.66 30.76
CA LEU A 351 -15.95 -21.23 31.70
C LEU A 351 -15.09 -20.08 32.25
N PHE A 352 -15.21 -19.81 33.54
CA PHE A 352 -14.61 -18.64 34.17
C PHE A 352 -13.70 -19.02 35.33
N ALA A 353 -12.53 -18.39 35.42
CA ALA A 353 -11.64 -18.50 36.57
C ALA A 353 -11.18 -17.10 37.01
N GLY A 354 -11.53 -16.70 38.23
CA GLY A 354 -11.27 -15.35 38.73
C GLY A 354 -11.85 -15.01 40.10
N GLU A 355 -11.42 -13.90 40.67
CA GLU A 355 -11.99 -13.34 41.92
C GLU A 355 -13.43 -12.86 41.69
N LEU A 356 -13.66 -12.18 40.57
CA LEU A 356 -14.98 -11.75 40.12
C LEU A 356 -15.35 -12.44 38.80
N ASN A 357 -16.45 -13.18 38.79
CA ASN A 357 -17.04 -13.76 37.59
C ASN A 357 -18.51 -13.35 37.49
N VAL A 358 -18.90 -12.71 36.40
CA VAL A 358 -20.27 -12.28 36.13
C VAL A 358 -20.68 -12.78 34.75
N MET A 359 -21.85 -13.42 34.68
CA MET A 359 -22.48 -13.80 33.42
C MET A 359 -23.93 -13.33 33.41
N THR A 360 -24.25 -12.48 32.45
CA THR A 360 -25.58 -11.90 32.27
C THR A 360 -26.16 -12.37 30.95
N LYS A 361 -27.38 -12.92 31.00
CA LYS A 361 -28.19 -13.27 29.83
C LYS A 361 -29.46 -12.45 29.82
N VAL A 362 -29.77 -11.84 28.68
CA VAL A 362 -31.05 -11.17 28.42
C VAL A 362 -31.68 -11.83 27.19
N GLY A 363 -32.82 -12.49 27.36
CA GLY A 363 -33.51 -13.28 26.34
C GLY A 363 -33.85 -14.69 26.82
N GLU A 364 -34.47 -15.50 25.96
CA GLU A 364 -35.02 -16.82 26.33
C GLU A 364 -34.01 -17.98 26.14
N GLY A 365 -32.77 -17.67 25.74
CA GLY A 365 -31.76 -18.68 25.41
C GLY A 365 -31.15 -19.41 26.61
N THR A 366 -30.84 -20.69 26.44
CA THR A 366 -30.17 -21.53 27.45
C THR A 366 -28.84 -20.91 27.90
N THR A 367 -28.60 -20.91 29.21
CA THR A 367 -27.34 -20.45 29.81
C THR A 367 -26.70 -21.57 30.63
N LEU A 368 -25.41 -21.83 30.38
CA LEU A 368 -24.58 -22.79 31.12
C LEU A 368 -23.27 -22.12 31.53
N ALA A 369 -22.92 -22.17 32.80
CA ALA A 369 -21.68 -21.60 33.30
C ALA A 369 -21.00 -22.51 34.33
N ALA A 370 -19.67 -22.59 34.26
CA ALA A 370 -18.82 -23.08 35.33
C ALA A 370 -17.89 -21.94 35.77
N MET A 371 -17.99 -21.51 37.02
CA MET A 371 -17.25 -20.37 37.56
C MET A 371 -16.41 -20.81 38.75
N PHE A 372 -15.11 -20.56 38.69
CA PHE A 372 -14.14 -20.89 39.74
C PHE A 372 -13.54 -19.60 40.30
N GLY A 373 -13.48 -19.46 41.62
CA GLY A 373 -12.93 -18.26 42.27
C GLY A 373 -12.46 -18.52 43.69
N ARG A 374 -11.73 -17.56 44.26
CA ARG A 374 -11.46 -17.50 45.70
C ARG A 374 -12.54 -16.61 46.33
N ALA A 375 -13.28 -17.19 47.29
CA ALA A 375 -14.26 -16.47 48.10
C ALA A 375 -13.58 -15.44 49.02
#